data_AF-A0A954NTL4-F1
#
_entry.id   AF-A0A954NTL4-F1
#
_cell.length_a   1.000
_cell.length_b   1.000
_cell.length_c   1.000
_cell.angle_alpha   90.00
_cell.angle_beta   90.00
_cell.angle_gamma   90.00
#
_symmetry.space_group_name_H-M   'P 1'
#
loop_
_entity.id
_entity.type
_entity.pdbx_description
1 polymer ?
#
loop_
_entity_poly.entity_id
_entity_poly.type
_entity_poly.pdbx_seq_one_letter_code
_entity_poly.pdbx_strand_id
1 'polypeptide(L)' 'MKSIAPCHWGDQLTNCLIASIETMITQTGIVWSWTVRDTEGNAQTLTSPLHTGQSIHLAPGESIQLEYTATPKWRWRSVP' A
#
# COMPACT_ATOMS: atom_id res chain seq x y z
N MET A 1 -7.32 10.49 19.79
CA MET A 1 -7.41 10.71 18.33
C MET A 1 -7.81 9.40 17.68
N LYS A 2 -8.96 9.34 17.00
CA LYS A 2 -9.30 8.19 16.16
C LYS A 2 -8.34 8.20 14.97
N SER A 3 -7.43 7.23 14.93
CA SER A 3 -6.58 6.99 13.76
C SER A 3 -7.49 6.66 12.59
N ILE A 4 -7.66 7.59 11.65
CA ILE A 4 -8.37 7.32 10.40
C ILE A 4 -7.40 6.44 9.62
N ALA A 5 -7.69 5.15 9.53
CA ALA A 5 -6.87 4.22 8.79
C ALA A 5 -6.98 4.51 7.28
N PRO A 6 -5.96 4.17 6.47
CA PRO A 6 -6.13 4.04 5.03
C PRO A 6 -7.32 3.12 4.74
N CYS A 7 -8.10 3.47 3.73
CA CYS A 7 -9.27 2.68 3.36
C CYS A 7 -8.81 1.37 2.75
N HIS A 8 -9.18 0.25 3.37
CA HIS A 8 -8.81 -1.09 2.92
C HIS A 8 -10.02 -1.76 2.28
N TRP A 9 -9.89 -2.17 1.01
CA TRP A 9 -10.93 -2.85 0.25
C TRP A 9 -10.32 -4.08 -0.42
N GLY A 10 -10.51 -5.26 0.17
CA GLY A 10 -9.93 -6.51 -0.36
C GLY A 10 -8.40 -6.42 -0.45
N ASP A 11 -7.86 -6.48 -1.67
CA ASP A 11 -6.42 -6.49 -1.95
C ASP A 11 -5.84 -5.10 -2.26
N GLN A 12 -6.64 -4.06 -2.04
CA GLN A 12 -6.29 -2.67 -2.30
C GLN A 12 -6.28 -1.83 -1.02
N LEU A 13 -5.24 -1.02 -0.88
CA LEU A 13 -5.09 -0.01 0.15
C LEU A 13 -5.00 1.37 -0.50
N THR A 14 -5.93 2.26 -0.12
CA THR A 14 -5.99 3.64 -0.60
C THR A 14 -5.68 4.61 0.53
N ASN A 15 -4.81 5.59 0.29
CA ASN A 15 -4.56 6.65 1.24
C ASN A 15 -5.73 7.66 1.23
N CYS A 16 -6.68 7.46 2.15
CA CYS A 16 -7.82 8.37 2.36
C CYS A 16 -7.49 9.56 3.28
N LEU A 17 -6.23 9.72 3.71
CA LEU A 17 -5.80 10.83 4.53
C LEU A 17 -5.42 12.03 3.66
N ILE A 18 -5.50 13.22 4.25
CA ILE A 18 -5.01 14.46 3.64
C ILE A 18 -3.47 14.58 3.69
N ALA A 19 -2.80 13.61 4.29
CA ALA A 19 -1.35 13.56 4.45
C ALA A 19 -0.78 12.31 3.78
N SER A 20 0.46 12.40 3.33
CA SER A 20 1.18 11.24 2.80
C SER A 20 1.36 10.18 3.89
N ILE A 21 1.33 8.92 3.47
CA ILE A 21 1.60 7.77 4.34
C ILE A 21 2.77 6.96 3.81
N GLU A 22 3.46 6.30 4.73
CA GLU A 22 4.37 5.22 4.43
C GLU A 22 3.75 3.92 4.93
N THR A 23 3.58 2.96 4.02
CA THR A 23 3.18 1.59 4.35
C THR A 23 4.43 0.73 4.33
N MET A 24 4.60 -0.15 5.33
CA MET A 24 5.78 -0.99 5.47
C MET A 24 5.36 -2.44 5.68
N ILE A 25 5.93 -3.34 4.88
CA ILE A 25 5.69 -4.78 5.00
C ILE A 25 6.38 -5.29 6.26
N THR A 26 5.60 -5.86 7.18
CA THR A 26 6.10 -6.42 8.44
C THR A 26 6.24 -7.94 8.39
N GLN A 27 5.50 -8.60 7.49
CA GLN A 27 5.60 -10.02 7.22
C GLN A 27 5.34 -10.25 5.73
N THR A 28 6.26 -10.91 5.04
CA THR A 28 6.09 -11.27 3.64
C THR A 28 4.93 -12.25 3.46
N GLY A 29 4.05 -11.92 2.52
CA GLY A 29 3.14 -12.87 1.89
C GLY A 29 3.79 -13.55 0.68
N ILE A 30 2.98 -14.12 -0.21
CA ILE A 30 3.42 -14.59 -1.54
C ILE A 30 2.78 -13.66 -2.56
N VAL A 31 3.44 -12.53 -2.82
CA VAL A 31 3.04 -11.50 -3.79
C VAL A 31 3.83 -11.71 -5.07
N TRP A 32 3.20 -11.72 -6.23
CA TRP A 32 3.89 -11.83 -7.53
C TRP A 32 3.87 -10.52 -8.31
N SER A 33 2.85 -9.69 -8.11
CA SER A 33 2.78 -8.36 -8.70
C SER A 33 2.09 -7.40 -7.74
N TRP A 34 2.40 -6.12 -7.91
CA TRP A 34 1.70 -5.04 -7.23
C TRP A 34 1.63 -3.82 -8.12
N THR A 35 0.55 -3.06 -7.98
CA THR A 35 0.26 -1.88 -8.79
C THR A 35 0.05 -0.68 -7.88
N VAL A 36 0.79 0.39 -8.13
CA VAL A 36 0.51 1.71 -7.52
C VAL A 36 -0.29 2.52 -8.52
N ARG A 37 -1.36 3.16 -8.05
CA ARG A 37 -2.16 4.11 -8.83
C ARG A 37 -2.08 5.49 -8.21
N ASP A 38 -1.79 6.49 -9.03
CA ASP A 38 -1.86 7.89 -8.63
C ASP A 38 -3.30 8.42 -8.64
N THR A 39 -3.48 9.69 -8.27
CA THR A 39 -4.78 10.36 -8.24
C THR A 39 -5.36 10.67 -9.63
N GLU A 40 -4.53 10.65 -10.67
CA GLU A 40 -4.95 10.86 -12.07
C GLU A 40 -5.39 9.54 -12.72
N GLY A 41 -5.19 8.41 -12.04
CA GLY A 41 -5.52 7.08 -12.51
C GLY A 41 -4.39 6.38 -13.26
N ASN A 42 -3.21 6.99 -13.37
CA ASN A 42 -2.04 6.34 -13.95
C ASN A 42 -1.60 5.21 -13.02
N ALA A 43 -1.23 4.08 -13.63
CA ALA A 43 -0.87 2.88 -12.91
C ALA A 43 0.55 2.44 -13.26
N GLN A 44 1.34 2.14 -12.24
CA GLN A 44 2.63 1.48 -12.38
C GLN A 44 2.57 0.10 -11.73
N THR A 45 2.70 -0.94 -12.55
CA THR A 45 2.73 -2.33 -12.08
C THR A 45 4.18 -2.83 -12.04
N LEU A 46 4.53 -3.47 -10.93
CA LEU A 46 5.81 -4.13 -10.73
C LEU A 46 5.57 -5.62 -10.52
N THR A 47 6.14 -6.44 -11.40
CA THR A 47 6.14 -7.91 -11.28
C THR A 47 7.35 -8.35 -10.45
N SER A 48 7.27 -8.12 -9.15
CA SER A 48 8.32 -8.46 -8.20
C SER A 48 7.71 -8.80 -6.84
N PRO A 49 8.28 -9.75 -6.09
CA PRO A 49 7.86 -9.99 -4.71
C PRO A 49 8.05 -8.74 -3.84
N LEU A 50 7.24 -8.66 -2.78
CA LEU A 50 7.45 -7.71 -1.69
C LEU A 50 8.28 -8.35 -0.58
N HIS A 51 9.16 -7.56 0.03
CA HIS A 51 10.05 -8.02 1.09
C HIS A 51 9.72 -7.37 2.45
N THR A 52 9.95 -8.09 3.55
CA THR A 52 9.84 -7.51 4.90
C THR A 52 10.77 -6.30 5.03
N GLY A 53 10.26 -5.21 5.57
CA GLY A 53 10.96 -3.93 5.70
C GLY A 53 10.86 -3.04 4.46
N GLN A 54 10.32 -3.53 3.34
CA GLN A 54 10.04 -2.69 2.18
C GLN A 54 8.94 -1.67 2.52
N SER A 55 9.22 -0.41 2.19
CA SER A 55 8.30 0.71 2.37
C SER A 55 7.75 1.18 1.03
N ILE A 56 6.48 1.58 1.02
CA ILE A 56 5.78 2.15 -0.13
C ILE A 56 5.10 3.44 0.34
N HIS A 57 5.46 4.53 -0.31
CA HIS A 57 4.88 5.85 -0.04
C HIS A 57 3.63 6.04 -0.88
N LEU A 58 2.58 6.56 -0.26
CA LEU A 58 1.33 6.91 -0.93
C LEU A 58 0.96 8.34 -0.53
N ALA A 59 0.90 9.22 -1.52
CA ALA A 59 0.33 10.56 -1.37
C ALA A 59 -1.20 10.48 -1.16
N PRO A 60 -1.85 11.56 -0.70
CA PRO A 60 -3.31 11.61 -0.56
C PRO A 60 -4.02 11.18 -1.85
N GLY A 61 -4.92 10.19 -1.73
CA GLY A 61 -5.70 9.65 -2.85
C GLY A 61 -5.01 8.56 -3.67
N GLU A 62 -3.70 8.34 -3.50
CA GLU A 62 -3.00 7.22 -4.15
C GLU A 62 -3.40 5.88 -3.54
N SER A 63 -3.20 4.81 -4.30
CA SER A 63 -3.48 3.45 -3.83
C SER A 63 -2.46 2.43 -4.28
N ILE A 64 -2.36 1.34 -3.51
CA ILE A 64 -1.64 0.13 -3.88
C ILE A 64 -2.62 -1.04 -3.95
N GLN A 65 -2.49 -1.83 -5.00
CA GLN A 65 -3.19 -3.11 -5.16
C GLN A 65 -2.16 -4.23 -5.26
N LEU A 66 -2.40 -5.31 -4.52
CA LEU A 66 -1.52 -6.49 -4.50
C LEU A 66 -2.17 -7.67 -5.22
N GLU A 67 -1.36 -8.46 -5.92
CA GLU A 67 -1.76 -9.77 -6.39
C GLU A 67 -0.93 -10.85 -5.67
N TYR A 68 -1.61 -11.70 -4.90
CA TYR A 68 -0.96 -12.64 -3.98
C TYR A 68 -1.72 -13.95 -3.76
N THR A 69 -1.01 -15.00 -3.33
CA THR A 69 -1.61 -16.27 -2.89
C THR A 69 -1.59 -16.41 -1.37
N ALA A 70 -0.69 -15.69 -0.69
CA ALA A 70 -0.68 -15.54 0.76
C ALA A 70 -0.59 -14.06 1.11
N THR A 71 -1.50 -13.59 1.95
CA THR A 71 -1.63 -12.17 2.31
C THR A 71 -0.40 -11.68 3.09
N PRO A 72 0.28 -10.60 2.64
CA PRO A 72 1.31 -9.97 3.45
C PRO A 72 0.71 -9.24 4.65
N LYS A 73 1.51 -9.01 5.68
CA LYS A 73 1.14 -8.09 6.76
C LYS A 73 1.93 -6.81 6.62
N TRP A 74 1.27 -5.70 6.92
CA TRP A 74 1.86 -4.38 6.90
C TRP A 74 1.44 -3.56 8.10
N ARG A 75 2.21 -2.50 8.35
CA ARG A 75 1.81 -1.36 9.17
C ARG A 75 1.90 -0.10 8.33
N TRP A 76 1.31 0.98 8.81
CA TRP A 76 1.42 2.28 8.17
C TRP A 76 1.68 3.36 9.20
N ARG A 77 2.22 4.49 8.74
CA ARG A 77 2.33 5.74 9.50
C ARG A 77 2.12 6.92 8.57
N SER A 78 1.61 8.02 9.08
CA SER A 78 1.69 9.30 8.38
C SER A 78 3.14 9.76 8.31
N VAL A 79 3.54 10.36 7.20
CA VAL A 79 4.83 11.03 7.06
C VAL A 79 4.61 12.55 6.98
N PRO A 80 5.50 13.37 7.58
CA PRO A 80 5.42 14.83 7.53
C PRO A 80 5.49 15.38 6.10
#